data_AF-A0A382H6P6-F1
#
_entry.id   AF-A0A382H6P6-F1
#
_cell.length_a   1.000
_cell.length_b   1.000
_cell.length_c   1.000
_cell.angle_alpha   90.00
_cell.angle_beta   90.00
_cell.angle_gamma   90.00
#
_symmetry.space_group_name_H-M   'P 1'
#
loop_
_entity.id
_entity.type
_entity.pdbx_description
1 polymer ?
#
loop_
_entity_poly.entity_id
_entity_poly.type
_entity_poly.pdbx_seq_one_letter_code
_entity_poly.pdbx_strand_id
1 'polypeptide(L)'
;MFPPETAHYLSLNALETLSFLHFKEARPIVSDNIEILGLDFQNRLGLAAGMDKNADYINSLSYLGFGFLELGTLTPRAQSGNIKPRLFRLRDERSLINNMGFNNKGIEHAVLKIKNSMSKAVIGLSIGKNQETPLEKALEDYLFCLEKAYPVCDYVAVNI
;
A
#
# COMPACT_ATOMS: atom_id res chain seq x y z
N MET A 1 2.12 24.68 7.66
CA MET A 1 2.08 23.20 7.54
C MET A 1 1.72 22.86 6.10
N PHE A 2 2.46 21.99 5.42
CA PHE A 2 2.19 21.62 4.02
C PHE A 2 0.78 21.03 3.81
N PRO A 3 0.20 21.07 2.59
CA PRO A 3 -0.97 20.28 2.25
C PRO A 3 -0.73 18.79 2.56
N PRO A 4 -1.75 18.04 3.02
CA PRO A 4 -1.53 16.67 3.50
C PRO A 4 -1.02 15.71 2.42
N GLU A 5 -1.46 15.85 1.17
CA GLU A 5 -0.96 15.02 0.07
C GLU A 5 0.51 15.34 -0.26
N THR A 6 0.92 16.61 -0.20
CA THR A 6 2.33 17.01 -0.33
C THR A 6 3.16 16.48 0.84
N ALA A 7 2.66 16.59 2.07
CA ALA A 7 3.32 16.09 3.26
C ALA A 7 3.52 14.57 3.18
N HIS A 8 2.51 13.83 2.72
CA HIS A 8 2.58 12.39 2.52
C HIS A 8 3.72 11.98 1.58
N TYR A 9 3.79 12.56 0.38
CA TYR A 9 4.88 12.25 -0.56
C TYR A 9 6.25 12.68 -0.02
N LEU A 10 6.33 13.85 0.63
CA LEU A 10 7.57 14.31 1.23
C LEU A 10 8.05 13.33 2.32
N SER A 11 7.15 12.86 3.19
CA SER A 11 7.47 11.91 4.25
C SER A 11 7.94 10.57 3.71
N LEU A 12 7.26 9.99 2.71
CA LEU A 12 7.66 8.70 2.14
C LEU A 12 9.00 8.79 1.39
N ASN A 13 9.22 9.86 0.61
CA ASN A 13 10.50 10.05 -0.06
C ASN A 13 11.66 10.30 0.93
N ALA A 14 11.40 11.04 2.01
CA ALA A 14 12.38 11.20 3.08
C ALA A 14 12.69 9.86 3.76
N LEU A 15 11.67 9.06 4.06
CA LEU A 15 11.83 7.73 4.64
C LEU A 15 12.65 6.81 3.71
N GLU A 16 12.34 6.77 2.42
CA GLU A 16 13.09 5.99 1.44
C GLU A 16 14.57 6.41 1.41
N THR A 17 14.82 7.71 1.34
CA THR A 17 16.19 8.26 1.32
C THR A 17 16.95 7.91 2.60
N LEU A 18 16.32 8.04 3.76
CA LEU A 18 16.93 7.70 5.06
C LEU A 18 17.18 6.19 5.19
N SER A 19 16.26 5.36 4.68
CA SER A 19 16.38 3.90 4.68
C SER A 19 17.60 3.43 3.90
N PHE A 20 17.87 4.07 2.76
CA PHE A 20 19.03 3.77 1.94
C PHE A 20 20.35 4.14 2.64
N LEU A 21 20.37 5.23 3.40
CA LEU A 21 21.58 5.78 3.99
C LEU A 21 21.96 5.16 5.35
N HIS A 22 21.00 4.89 6.24
CA HIS A 22 21.34 4.59 7.65
C HIS A 22 20.39 3.62 8.39
N PHE A 23 19.34 3.08 7.76
CA PHE A 23 18.21 2.46 8.47
C PHE A 23 17.99 0.96 8.17
N LYS A 24 19.05 0.17 8.03
CA LYS A 24 18.92 -1.29 7.84
C LYS A 24 18.61 -2.08 9.13
N GLU A 25 18.72 -1.44 10.29
CA GLU A 25 18.68 -2.13 11.60
C GLU A 25 17.59 -1.66 12.57
N ALA A 26 16.68 -0.77 12.15
CA ALA A 26 15.54 -0.44 13.01
C ALA A 26 14.58 -1.64 13.08
N ARG A 27 14.77 -2.48 14.09
CA ARG A 27 13.87 -3.56 14.47
C ARG A 27 13.38 -3.31 15.89
N PRO A 28 12.40 -2.42 16.10
CA PRO A 28 11.66 -2.42 17.36
C PRO A 28 10.69 -3.61 17.30
N ILE A 29 11.21 -4.84 17.39
CA ILE A 29 10.36 -6.03 17.38
C ILE A 29 10.14 -6.42 18.84
N VAL A 30 8.98 -6.02 19.39
CA VAL A 30 8.30 -6.89 20.35
C VAL A 30 7.82 -8.06 19.51
N SER A 31 8.55 -9.18 19.53
CA SER A 31 8.19 -10.36 18.78
C SER A 31 6.98 -10.98 19.46
N ASP A 32 5.83 -10.90 18.79
CA ASP A 32 4.58 -11.58 19.14
C ASP A 32 4.16 -12.38 17.92
N ASN A 33 4.99 -13.36 17.57
CA ASN A 33 4.82 -14.14 16.36
C ASN A 33 3.48 -14.88 16.40
N ILE A 34 2.75 -14.82 15.29
CA ILE A 34 1.48 -15.52 15.16
C ILE A 34 1.30 -16.03 13.73
N GLU A 35 0.82 -17.26 13.62
CA GLU A 35 0.37 -17.84 12.37
C GLU A 35 -1.13 -17.56 12.17
N ILE A 36 -1.50 -16.98 11.03
CA ILE A 36 -2.90 -16.75 10.65
C ILE A 36 -3.06 -17.18 9.19
N LEU A 37 -4.01 -18.10 8.92
CA LEU A 37 -4.29 -18.61 7.57
C LEU A 37 -3.03 -19.17 6.86
N GLY A 38 -2.09 -19.76 7.61
CA GLY A 38 -0.83 -20.30 7.08
C GLY A 38 0.24 -19.25 6.78
N LEU A 39 0.05 -18.00 7.22
CA LEU A 39 1.03 -16.92 7.09
C LEU A 39 1.63 -16.58 8.45
N ASP A 40 2.96 -16.41 8.49
CA ASP A 40 3.72 -16.08 9.69
C ASP A 40 3.88 -14.57 9.87
N PHE A 41 3.12 -13.98 10.79
CA PHE A 41 3.23 -12.57 11.14
C PHE A 41 4.19 -12.38 12.31
N GLN A 42 5.17 -11.48 12.18
CA GLN A 42 6.14 -11.18 13.26
C GLN A 42 5.50 -10.44 14.45
N ASN A 43 4.39 -9.76 14.19
CA ASN A 43 3.54 -9.09 15.17
C ASN A 43 2.18 -8.77 14.53
N ARG A 44 1.24 -8.28 15.34
CA ARG A 44 -0.15 -7.98 14.93
C ARG A 44 -0.35 -6.59 14.32
N LEU A 45 0.70 -5.78 14.22
CA LEU A 45 0.61 -4.40 13.73
C LEU A 45 0.86 -4.36 12.22
N GLY A 46 -0.16 -3.95 11.48
CA GLY A 46 -0.08 -3.77 10.02
C GLY A 46 -0.11 -2.32 9.60
N LEU A 47 0.44 -2.07 8.40
CA LEU A 47 0.20 -0.84 7.66
C LEU A 47 -0.95 -1.05 6.69
N ALA A 48 -2.00 -0.24 6.81
CA ALA A 48 -3.18 -0.31 5.95
C ALA A 48 -2.92 0.18 4.51
N ALA A 49 -3.73 -0.31 3.56
CA ALA A 49 -3.72 0.19 2.19
C ALA A 49 -3.99 1.70 2.11
N GLY A 50 -3.59 2.28 0.99
CA GLY A 50 -3.69 3.71 0.72
C GLY A 50 -2.46 4.50 1.16
N MET A 51 -1.62 3.96 2.05
CA MET A 51 -0.32 4.57 2.38
C MET A 51 0.67 4.39 1.23
N ASP A 52 1.04 3.15 0.88
CA ASP A 52 1.84 2.87 -0.33
C ASP A 52 0.96 2.29 -1.43
N LYS A 53 0.42 3.18 -2.26
CA LYS A 53 -0.52 2.80 -3.32
C LYS A 53 0.11 2.06 -4.50
N ASN A 54 1.42 2.15 -4.65
CA ASN A 54 2.13 1.71 -5.85
C ASN A 54 3.23 0.69 -5.56
N ALA A 55 3.33 0.23 -4.31
CA ALA A 55 4.46 -0.58 -3.85
C ALA A 55 5.81 0.13 -4.03
N ASP A 56 5.84 1.47 -3.95
CA ASP A 56 7.04 2.26 -4.21
C ASP A 56 8.02 2.26 -3.04
N TYR A 57 7.57 1.93 -1.83
CA TYR A 57 8.27 2.16 -0.55
C TYR A 57 8.30 0.92 0.36
N ILE A 58 8.13 -0.30 -0.19
CA ILE A 58 8.00 -1.54 0.60
C ILE A 58 9.18 -1.71 1.57
N ASN A 59 10.41 -1.56 1.08
CA ASN A 59 11.61 -1.81 1.88
C ASN A 59 11.75 -0.80 3.01
N SER A 60 11.51 0.48 2.73
CA SER A 60 11.66 1.53 3.75
C SER A 60 10.55 1.49 4.80
N LEU A 61 9.33 1.13 4.40
CA LEU A 61 8.21 0.92 5.31
C LEU A 61 8.39 -0.34 6.18
N SER A 62 8.94 -1.43 5.64
CA SER A 62 9.15 -2.65 6.43
C SER A 62 10.17 -2.47 7.56
N TYR A 63 11.11 -1.54 7.43
CA TYR A 63 12.04 -1.17 8.51
C TYR A 63 11.38 -0.39 9.66
N LEU A 64 10.10 -0.02 9.55
CA LEU A 64 9.38 0.59 10.67
C LEU A 64 8.85 -0.44 11.67
N GLY A 65 8.99 -1.75 11.39
CA GLY A 65 8.64 -2.83 12.31
C GLY A 65 7.22 -3.37 12.17
N PHE A 66 6.50 -3.03 11.09
CA PHE A 66 5.19 -3.62 10.79
C PHE A 66 5.31 -5.12 10.54
N GLY A 67 4.40 -5.91 11.11
CA GLY A 67 4.28 -7.34 10.84
C GLY A 67 3.80 -7.63 9.42
N PHE A 68 3.00 -6.72 8.84
CA PHE A 68 2.56 -6.80 7.45
C PHE A 68 2.32 -5.42 6.82
N LEU A 69 2.40 -5.37 5.49
CA LEU A 69 2.13 -4.19 4.68
C LEU A 69 1.00 -4.51 3.69
N GLU A 70 -0.12 -3.81 3.76
CA GLU A 70 -1.13 -3.85 2.70
C GLU A 70 -0.89 -2.71 1.72
N LEU A 71 -0.58 -3.04 0.46
CA LEU A 71 -0.26 -2.09 -0.60
C LEU A 71 -1.49 -1.85 -1.49
N GLY A 72 -1.51 -0.73 -2.23
CA GLY A 72 -2.62 -0.37 -3.12
C GLY A 72 -3.59 0.64 -2.48
N THR A 73 -4.86 0.73 -2.89
CA THR A 73 -5.57 -0.12 -3.86
C THR A 73 -5.07 0.06 -5.30
N LEU A 74 -4.81 -1.07 -5.97
CA LEU A 74 -4.33 -1.17 -7.34
C LEU A 74 -5.48 -1.46 -8.31
N THR A 75 -5.40 -0.91 -9.52
CA THR A 75 -6.35 -1.14 -10.60
C THR A 75 -5.63 -1.72 -11.83
N PRO A 76 -6.34 -2.29 -12.83
CA PRO A 76 -5.69 -2.82 -14.03
C PRO A 76 -4.83 -1.78 -14.76
N ARG A 77 -5.40 -0.58 -15.01
CA ARG A 77 -4.70 0.56 -15.62
C ARG A 77 -4.35 1.61 -14.58
N ALA A 78 -3.29 2.38 -14.83
CA ALA A 78 -2.97 3.57 -14.05
C ALA A 78 -4.10 4.60 -14.13
N GLN A 79 -4.33 5.32 -13.04
CA GLN A 79 -5.28 6.43 -13.00
C GLN A 79 -4.87 7.50 -12.00
N SER A 80 -5.20 8.76 -12.31
CA SER A 80 -4.82 9.93 -11.51
C SER A 80 -5.63 10.07 -10.22
N GLY A 81 -6.80 9.43 -10.15
CA GLY A 81 -7.81 9.60 -9.10
C GLY A 81 -8.54 10.94 -9.19
N ASN A 82 -9.28 11.30 -8.14
CA ASN A 82 -10.12 12.51 -8.15
C ASN A 82 -9.31 13.81 -8.18
N ILE A 83 -9.93 14.91 -8.62
CA ILE A 83 -9.31 16.24 -8.67
C ILE A 83 -8.96 16.71 -7.24
N LYS A 84 -7.81 17.37 -7.10
CA LYS A 84 -7.35 17.94 -5.81
C LYS A 84 -8.05 19.27 -5.50
N PRO A 85 -8.23 19.65 -4.22
CA PRO A 85 -7.84 18.94 -3.00
C PRO A 85 -8.79 17.79 -2.65
N ARG A 86 -8.22 16.66 -2.23
CA ARG A 86 -8.94 15.40 -1.99
C ARG A 86 -8.52 14.64 -0.72
N LEU A 87 -7.73 15.31 0.12
CA LEU A 87 -7.27 14.82 1.41
C LEU A 87 -7.21 16.01 2.36
N PHE A 88 -7.82 15.86 3.53
CA PHE A 88 -8.03 16.92 4.51
C PHE A 88 -7.67 16.40 5.91
N ARG A 89 -7.16 17.30 6.76
CA ARG A 89 -6.81 17.01 8.16
C ARG A 89 -7.76 17.73 9.10
N LEU A 90 -8.39 16.96 9.98
CA LEU A 90 -9.18 17.44 11.12
C LEU A 90 -8.31 17.25 12.37
N ARG A 91 -7.57 18.30 12.75
CA ARG A 91 -6.46 18.18 13.71
C ARG A 91 -6.94 17.94 15.13
N ASP A 92 -7.99 18.64 15.53
CA ASP A 92 -8.52 18.59 16.90
C ASP A 92 -9.09 17.19 17.17
N GLU A 93 -9.64 16.55 16.14
CA GLU A 93 -10.20 15.20 16.12
C GLU A 93 -9.16 14.12 15.77
N ARG A 94 -7.90 14.49 15.50
CA ARG A 94 -6.83 13.58 15.04
C ARG A 94 -7.27 12.68 13.87
N SER A 95 -8.03 13.25 12.93
CA SER A 95 -8.74 12.51 11.89
C SER A 95 -8.41 13.00 10.48
N LEU A 96 -8.69 12.16 9.49
CA LEU A 96 -8.51 12.45 8.07
C LEU A 96 -9.83 12.26 7.31
N ILE A 97 -10.10 13.14 6.36
CA ILE A 97 -11.15 12.95 5.35
C ILE A 97 -10.46 12.86 3.99
N ASN A 98 -10.81 11.86 3.19
CA ASN A 98 -10.24 11.71 1.85
C ASN A 98 -11.30 11.27 0.83
N ASN A 99 -11.10 11.69 -0.42
CA ASN A 99 -11.85 11.26 -1.58
C ASN A 99 -10.87 11.04 -2.74
N MET A 100 -9.87 10.16 -2.54
CA MET A 100 -8.73 10.09 -3.47
C MET A 100 -9.04 9.37 -4.78
N GLY A 101 -9.99 8.43 -4.81
CA GLY A 101 -10.42 7.73 -6.04
C GLY A 101 -9.36 6.80 -6.64
N PHE A 102 -8.71 5.96 -5.82
CA PHE A 102 -7.69 4.98 -6.25
C PHE A 102 -6.62 5.54 -7.21
N ASN A 103 -5.99 6.66 -6.87
CA ASN A 103 -4.84 7.16 -7.63
C ASN A 103 -3.66 6.18 -7.54
N ASN A 104 -3.28 5.54 -8.65
CA ASN A 104 -2.24 4.51 -8.69
C ASN A 104 -1.60 4.36 -10.09
N LYS A 105 -0.46 3.66 -10.17
CA LYS A 105 0.33 3.43 -11.38
C LYS A 105 -0.04 2.14 -12.15
N GLY A 106 -1.11 1.46 -11.75
CA GLY A 106 -1.54 0.17 -12.28
C GLY A 106 -0.87 -1.00 -11.55
N ILE A 107 -1.54 -2.16 -11.56
CA ILE A 107 -1.07 -3.35 -10.85
C ILE A 107 0.27 -3.88 -11.37
N GLU A 108 0.53 -3.79 -12.67
CA GLU A 108 1.78 -4.32 -13.24
C GLU A 108 3.02 -3.55 -12.72
N HIS A 109 2.88 -2.24 -12.47
CA HIS A 109 3.93 -1.46 -11.81
C HIS A 109 4.22 -2.01 -10.41
N ALA A 110 3.18 -2.24 -9.61
CA ALA A 110 3.34 -2.76 -8.25
C ALA A 110 3.94 -4.17 -8.22
N VAL A 111 3.51 -5.05 -9.13
CA VAL A 111 4.07 -6.41 -9.29
C VAL A 111 5.57 -6.36 -9.53
N LEU A 112 6.04 -5.47 -10.40
CA LEU A 112 7.48 -5.29 -10.65
C LEU A 112 8.21 -4.81 -9.40
N LYS A 113 7.61 -3.92 -8.61
CA LYS A 113 8.24 -3.40 -7.39
C LYS A 113 8.31 -4.46 -6.28
N ILE A 114 7.25 -5.26 -6.12
CA ILE A 114 7.20 -6.35 -5.13
C ILE A 114 8.23 -7.42 -5.45
N LYS A 115 8.35 -7.85 -6.72
CA LYS A 115 9.36 -8.82 -7.14
C LYS A 115 10.80 -8.39 -6.85
N ASN A 116 11.05 -7.09 -6.75
CA ASN A 116 12.37 -6.52 -6.44
C ASN A 116 12.51 -6.10 -4.96
N SER A 117 11.51 -6.36 -4.12
CA SER A 117 11.57 -6.06 -2.69
C SER A 117 12.46 -7.06 -1.96
N MET A 118 13.15 -6.57 -0.93
CA MET A 118 13.95 -7.37 0.01
C MET A 118 13.23 -7.53 1.36
N SER A 119 11.98 -7.06 1.45
CA SER A 119 11.19 -7.12 2.68
C SER A 119 10.88 -8.57 3.07
N LYS A 120 10.83 -8.81 4.37
CA LYS A 120 10.35 -10.07 4.97
C LYS A 120 8.98 -9.94 5.64
N ALA A 121 8.39 -8.74 5.60
CA ALA A 121 7.04 -8.54 6.11
C ALA A 121 6.04 -9.24 5.18
N VAL A 122 4.94 -9.73 5.75
CA VAL A 122 3.82 -10.25 4.96
C VAL A 122 3.27 -9.11 4.09
N ILE A 123 3.09 -9.37 2.79
CA ILE A 123 2.63 -8.40 1.79
C ILE A 123 1.20 -8.73 1.36
N GLY A 124 0.31 -7.80 1.64
CA GLY A 124 -1.05 -7.78 1.10
C GLY A 124 -1.17 -6.88 -0.12
N LEU A 125 -2.01 -7.28 -1.09
CA LEU A 125 -2.40 -6.40 -2.19
C LEU A 125 -3.90 -6.10 -2.15
N SER A 126 -4.23 -4.83 -1.95
CA SER A 126 -5.58 -4.31 -2.16
C SER A 126 -5.81 -4.10 -3.66
N ILE A 127 -6.87 -4.70 -4.22
CA ILE A 127 -7.25 -4.59 -5.63
C ILE A 127 -8.63 -3.95 -5.78
N GLY A 128 -8.81 -3.21 -6.87
CA GLY A 128 -10.00 -2.41 -7.14
C GLY A 128 -10.29 -2.30 -8.64
N LYS A 129 -11.49 -1.82 -8.95
CA LYS A 129 -11.93 -1.51 -10.30
C LYS A 129 -11.39 -0.15 -10.77
N ASN A 130 -11.01 -0.02 -12.03
CA ASN A 130 -10.74 1.29 -12.64
C ASN A 130 -12.00 2.19 -12.59
N GLN A 131 -11.81 3.50 -12.43
CA GLN A 131 -12.93 4.44 -12.31
C GLN A 131 -13.86 4.42 -13.54
N GLU A 132 -13.26 4.34 -14.73
CA GLU A 132 -13.97 4.37 -16.02
C GLU A 132 -14.65 3.05 -16.39
N THR A 133 -14.29 1.93 -15.73
CA THR A 133 -14.89 0.63 -16.02
C THR A 133 -16.35 0.62 -15.54
N PRO A 134 -17.34 0.34 -16.42
CA PRO A 134 -18.74 0.18 -16.01
C PRO A 134 -18.90 -0.91 -14.95
N LEU A 135 -19.92 -0.82 -14.10
CA LEU A 135 -20.12 -1.77 -13.00
C LEU A 135 -20.34 -3.20 -13.52
N GLU A 136 -20.99 -3.35 -14.68
CA GLU A 136 -21.25 -4.63 -15.33
C GLU A 136 -19.96 -5.35 -15.76
N LYS A 137 -18.88 -4.59 -15.93
CA LYS A 137 -17.54 -5.09 -16.28
C LYS A 137 -16.57 -5.10 -15.10
N ALA A 138 -17.03 -4.77 -13.89
CA ALA A 138 -16.20 -4.72 -12.69
C ALA A 138 -15.43 -6.03 -12.44
N LEU A 139 -16.09 -7.16 -12.70
CA LEU A 139 -15.53 -8.49 -12.52
C LEU A 139 -14.25 -8.69 -13.35
N GLU A 140 -14.20 -8.16 -14.58
CA GLU A 140 -13.03 -8.28 -15.46
C GLU A 140 -11.80 -7.59 -14.83
N ASP A 141 -11.98 -6.41 -14.23
CA ASP A 141 -10.91 -5.68 -13.55
C ASP A 141 -10.40 -6.45 -12.32
N TYR A 142 -11.32 -6.99 -11.51
CA TYR A 142 -10.94 -7.78 -10.33
C TYR A 142 -10.21 -9.06 -10.70
N LEU A 143 -10.68 -9.80 -11.71
CA LEU A 143 -10.01 -11.01 -12.18
C LEU A 143 -8.62 -10.69 -12.73
N PHE A 144 -8.49 -9.66 -13.56
CA PHE A 144 -7.20 -9.22 -14.08
C PHE A 144 -6.23 -8.86 -12.95
N CYS A 145 -6.70 -8.09 -11.96
CA CYS A 145 -5.85 -7.73 -10.84
C CYS A 145 -5.49 -8.94 -9.96
N LEU A 146 -6.42 -9.84 -9.71
CA LEU A 146 -6.17 -11.06 -8.94
C LEU A 146 -5.12 -11.94 -9.60
N GLU A 147 -5.23 -12.19 -10.90
CA GLU A 147 -4.26 -12.99 -11.67
C GLU A 147 -2.83 -12.43 -11.59
N LYS A 148 -2.70 -11.10 -11.58
CA LYS A 148 -1.40 -10.42 -11.47
C LYS A 148 -0.86 -10.36 -10.04
N ALA A 149 -1.74 -10.20 -9.05
CA ALA A 149 -1.39 -10.12 -7.63
C ALA A 149 -0.97 -11.48 -7.05
N TYR A 150 -1.75 -12.51 -7.35
CA TYR A 150 -1.64 -13.84 -6.74
C TYR A 150 -0.20 -14.41 -6.69
N PRO A 151 0.63 -14.33 -7.76
CA PRO A 151 1.98 -14.91 -7.72
C PRO A 151 3.02 -14.10 -6.93
N VAL A 152 2.69 -12.92 -6.39
CA VAL A 152 3.67 -12.02 -5.76
C VAL A 152 3.31 -11.51 -4.38
N CYS A 153 2.12 -11.81 -3.85
CA CYS A 153 1.68 -11.38 -2.53
C CYS A 153 1.22 -12.57 -1.68
N ASP A 154 1.22 -12.36 -0.36
CA ASP A 154 0.80 -13.37 0.61
C ASP A 154 -0.73 -13.41 0.76
N TYR A 155 -1.41 -12.28 0.57
CA TYR A 155 -2.87 -12.22 0.52
C TYR A 155 -3.38 -11.10 -0.40
N VAL A 156 -4.64 -11.23 -0.81
CA VAL A 156 -5.33 -10.23 -1.65
C VAL A 156 -6.57 -9.72 -0.90
N ALA A 157 -6.73 -8.40 -0.86
CA ALA A 157 -7.91 -7.72 -0.36
C ALA A 157 -8.71 -7.13 -1.53
N VAL A 158 -9.97 -7.53 -1.69
CA VAL A 158 -10.86 -6.98 -2.72
C VAL A 158 -11.59 -5.77 -2.15
N ASN A 159 -11.33 -4.58 -2.69
CA ASN A 159 -11.94 -3.33 -2.25
C ASN A 159 -13.23 -3.05 -3.04
N ILE A 160 -14.37 -3.40 -2.42
CA ILE A 160 -15.72 -3.38 -3.02
C ILE A 160 -16.46 -2.05 -2.82
#